data_AF-A0A358AHU6-F1
#
_entry.id   AF-A0A358AHU6-F1
#
_cell.length_a   1.000
_cell.length_b   1.000
_cell.length_c   1.000
_cell.angle_alpha   90.00
_cell.angle_beta   90.00
_cell.angle_gamma   90.00
#
_symmetry.space_group_name_H-M   'P 1'
#
loop_
_entity.id
_entity.type
_entity.pdbx_description
1 polymer ?
#
loop_
_entity_poly.entity_id
_entity_poly.type
_entity_poly.pdbx_seq_one_letter_code
_entity_poly.pdbx_strand_id
1 'polypeptide(L)'
;MRIISIANQKGGCGKTTTAVNLAASLAVNQRKVLLIDFDPQAHATAGLNIQAKVTIYDCLSKLSPQKANLRDIIVNAAENFDLAPSSIILSTLEQELANEISRESRLQETIAAVKDYYDYIIIDCPPNLGILTVNAICASNEVIVPVEPSRFSIEGLNRLLDILQLIRDRLNHSVDYRVLVTIFDSRLKYAFKILAELRNKFRESMFSNIIHVNVKLKESQSFGTSALGFDKYSRGAKDYYSLAKEVITLEKGSEQAIAPAATAPALKKKMRELVKKHISNLREVVVNADFPEAKEVYLAGDFNNWSQDESSAMVNDNGRWHKRVSLKEGQYHYRLIVDGKWVADPRNPNMERNPYGEFDSLLKVPSEHANL
;
A
#
# COMPACT_ATOMS: atom_id res chain seq x y z
N MET A 1 16.23 -13.77 -3.23
CA MET A 1 15.73 -13.31 -1.92
C MET A 1 14.77 -12.14 -2.12
N ARG A 2 13.55 -12.22 -1.60
CA ARG A 2 12.57 -11.13 -1.54
C ARG A 2 12.32 -10.72 -0.10
N ILE A 3 12.45 -9.43 0.22
CA ILE A 3 12.15 -8.89 1.55
C ILE A 3 10.80 -8.16 1.51
N ILE A 4 9.87 -8.61 2.35
CA ILE A 4 8.48 -8.14 2.36
C ILE A 4 8.13 -7.62 3.76
N SER A 5 7.82 -6.34 3.87
CA SER A 5 7.28 -5.76 5.10
C SER A 5 5.77 -5.88 5.16
N ILE A 6 5.22 -6.21 6.33
CA ILE A 6 3.77 -6.18 6.59
C ILE A 6 3.46 -4.93 7.41
N ALA A 7 3.00 -3.87 6.74
CA ALA A 7 2.87 -2.54 7.36
C ALA A 7 1.48 -1.94 7.19
N ASN A 8 0.96 -1.33 8.27
CA ASN A 8 -0.25 -0.51 8.30
C ASN A 8 -0.33 0.23 9.64
N GLN A 9 -0.66 1.52 9.62
CA GLN A 9 -0.87 2.36 10.81
C GLN A 9 -1.99 1.84 11.73
N LYS A 10 -3.03 1.18 11.18
CA LYS A 10 -4.14 0.71 12.00
C LYS A 10 -3.72 -0.50 12.84
N GLY A 11 -3.92 -0.43 14.16
CA GLY A 11 -3.89 -1.61 15.03
C GLY A 11 -4.98 -2.61 14.65
N GLY A 12 -4.73 -3.91 14.79
CA GLY A 12 -5.76 -4.95 14.60
C GLY A 12 -6.16 -5.26 13.16
N CYS A 13 -5.51 -4.71 12.13
CA CYS A 13 -5.76 -5.05 10.71
C CYS A 13 -5.18 -6.41 10.27
N GLY A 14 -4.58 -7.18 11.17
CA GLY A 14 -4.02 -8.51 10.88
C GLY A 14 -2.58 -8.51 10.37
N LYS A 15 -1.72 -7.55 10.75
CA LYS A 15 -0.28 -7.53 10.42
C LYS A 15 0.45 -8.78 10.89
N THR A 16 0.57 -8.98 12.20
CA THR A 16 1.22 -10.15 12.80
C THR A 16 0.60 -11.47 12.33
N THR A 17 -0.73 -11.55 12.27
CA THR A 17 -1.42 -12.73 11.76
C THR A 17 -1.03 -13.03 10.31
N THR A 18 -0.91 -12.00 9.48
CA THR A 18 -0.44 -12.13 8.10
C THR A 18 1.02 -12.52 8.03
N ALA A 19 1.89 -11.87 8.80
CA ALA A 19 3.32 -12.13 8.80
C ALA A 19 3.63 -13.60 9.15
N VAL A 20 3.06 -14.09 10.26
CA VAL A 20 3.23 -15.48 10.71
C VAL A 20 2.66 -16.48 9.72
N ASN A 21 1.42 -16.29 9.26
CA ASN A 21 0.75 -17.30 8.44
C ASN A 21 1.22 -17.28 6.98
N LEU A 22 1.60 -16.13 6.44
CA LEU A 22 2.24 -16.03 5.14
C LEU A 22 3.62 -16.70 5.17
N ALA A 23 4.43 -16.44 6.21
CA ALA A 23 5.74 -17.05 6.35
C ALA A 23 5.65 -18.58 6.44
N ALA A 24 4.78 -19.10 7.31
CA ALA A 24 4.52 -20.54 7.43
C ALA A 24 4.00 -21.14 6.10
N SER A 25 3.13 -20.43 5.39
CA SER A 25 2.61 -20.89 4.10
C SER A 25 3.66 -20.92 3.00
N LEU A 26 4.57 -19.93 2.96
CA LEU A 26 5.72 -19.92 2.06
C LEU A 26 6.67 -21.09 2.38
N ALA A 27 6.93 -21.36 3.67
CA ALA A 27 7.78 -22.45 4.11
C ALA A 27 7.26 -23.84 3.71
N VAL A 28 5.94 -24.08 3.86
CA VAL A 28 5.29 -25.31 3.36
C VAL A 28 5.40 -25.45 1.83
N ASN A 29 5.56 -24.35 1.10
CA ASN A 29 5.87 -24.34 -0.34
C ASN A 29 7.38 -24.45 -0.63
N GLN A 30 8.15 -25.06 0.28
CA GLN A 30 9.58 -25.36 0.13
C GLN A 30 10.46 -24.11 -0.07
N ARG A 31 10.05 -22.98 0.52
CA ARG A 31 10.85 -21.75 0.55
C ARG A 31 11.53 -21.62 1.90
N LYS A 32 12.80 -21.21 1.94
CA LYS A 32 13.45 -20.85 3.20
C LYS A 32 13.00 -19.45 3.63
N VAL A 33 12.32 -19.35 4.76
CA VAL A 33 11.70 -18.10 5.23
C VAL A 33 12.23 -17.69 6.59
N LEU A 34 12.64 -16.43 6.69
CA LEU A 34 12.89 -15.76 7.97
C LEU A 34 11.77 -14.76 8.25
N LEU A 35 11.08 -14.89 9.38
CA LEU A 35 10.24 -13.83 9.91
C LEU A 35 11.05 -13.00 10.91
N ILE A 36 11.09 -11.69 10.73
CA ILE A 36 11.63 -10.74 11.70
C ILE A 36 10.44 -10.11 12.41
N ASP A 37 10.29 -10.40 13.70
CA ASP A 37 9.36 -9.66 14.54
C ASP A 37 9.99 -8.29 14.79
N PHE A 38 9.39 -7.23 14.26
CA PHE A 38 9.89 -5.86 14.36
C PHE A 38 8.93 -4.94 15.10
N ASP A 39 7.99 -5.51 15.85
CA ASP A 39 7.09 -4.81 16.75
C ASP A 39 7.59 -4.96 18.20
N PRO A 40 7.76 -3.87 18.97
CA PRO A 40 8.08 -3.97 20.40
C PRO A 40 7.07 -4.81 21.21
N GLN A 41 5.83 -4.96 20.75
CA GLN A 41 4.85 -5.84 21.41
C GLN A 41 5.17 -7.33 21.25
N ALA A 42 6.09 -7.69 20.35
CA ALA A 42 6.59 -9.04 20.14
C ALA A 42 5.48 -10.10 19.93
N HIS A 43 4.39 -9.72 19.27
CA HIS A 43 3.22 -10.60 19.11
C HIS A 43 3.51 -11.80 18.20
N ALA A 44 4.41 -11.68 17.20
CA ALA A 44 4.80 -12.82 16.38
C ALA A 44 5.62 -13.82 17.21
N THR A 45 6.57 -13.29 17.99
CA THR A 45 7.43 -14.06 18.90
C THR A 45 6.61 -14.82 19.93
N ALA A 46 5.72 -14.12 20.65
CA ALA A 46 4.85 -14.72 21.64
C ALA A 46 3.84 -15.70 21.00
N GLY A 47 3.26 -15.35 19.85
CA GLY A 47 2.29 -16.18 19.13
C GLY A 47 2.86 -17.48 18.55
N LEU A 48 4.19 -17.60 18.46
CA LEU A 48 4.90 -18.83 18.09
C LEU A 48 5.53 -19.54 19.32
N ASN A 49 5.21 -19.08 20.54
CA ASN A 49 5.74 -19.60 21.80
C ASN A 49 7.29 -19.66 21.85
N ILE A 50 7.94 -18.68 21.22
CA ILE A 50 9.40 -18.56 21.25
C ILE A 50 9.81 -17.65 22.39
N GLN A 51 10.74 -18.12 23.22
CA GLN A 51 11.34 -17.35 24.30
C GLN A 51 12.80 -17.09 23.95
N ALA A 52 13.19 -15.82 23.88
CA ALA A 52 14.55 -15.41 23.57
C ALA A 52 15.03 -14.34 24.55
N LYS A 53 16.27 -14.52 25.03
CA LYS A 53 16.94 -13.53 25.89
C LYS A 53 17.61 -12.42 25.09
N VAL A 54 18.09 -12.76 23.90
CA VAL A 54 18.72 -11.85 22.94
C VAL A 54 17.75 -11.68 21.78
N THR A 55 17.48 -10.46 21.37
CA THR A 55 16.45 -10.13 20.38
C THR A 55 17.00 -9.23 19.28
N ILE A 56 16.15 -8.86 18.32
CA ILE A 56 16.50 -7.95 17.24
C ILE A 56 17.01 -6.59 17.76
N TYR A 57 16.59 -6.17 18.96
CA TYR A 57 17.13 -4.98 19.62
C TYR A 57 18.66 -5.06 19.78
N ASP A 58 19.18 -6.20 20.22
CA ASP A 58 20.61 -6.40 20.51
C ASP A 58 21.49 -6.36 19.26
N CYS A 59 20.89 -6.65 18.10
CA CYS A 59 21.53 -6.52 16.80
C CYS A 59 21.64 -5.06 16.35
N LEU A 60 20.63 -4.24 16.66
CA LEU A 60 20.46 -2.90 16.10
C LEU A 60 20.99 -1.80 17.03
N SER A 61 20.75 -1.93 18.33
CA SER A 61 21.09 -0.93 19.34
C SER A 61 22.58 -0.89 19.60
N LYS A 62 23.20 0.31 19.57
CA LYS A 62 24.58 0.52 20.01
C LYS A 62 24.74 0.45 21.53
N LEU A 63 23.65 0.61 22.28
CA LEU A 63 23.62 0.63 23.73
C LEU A 63 23.32 -0.75 24.33
N SER A 64 22.99 -1.75 23.51
CA SER A 64 22.77 -3.10 24.02
C SER A 64 24.01 -3.63 24.75
N PRO A 65 23.85 -4.13 25.99
CA PRO A 65 24.93 -4.76 26.74
C PRO A 65 25.32 -6.14 26.19
N GLN A 66 24.50 -6.72 25.30
CA GLN A 66 24.67 -8.07 24.75
C GLN A 66 24.67 -8.02 23.22
N LYS A 67 25.64 -7.30 22.64
CA LYS A 67 25.81 -7.20 21.19
C LYS A 67 25.78 -8.58 20.52
N ALA A 68 24.89 -8.73 19.55
CA ALA A 68 24.69 -9.96 18.79
C ALA A 68 24.61 -9.67 17.30
N ASN A 69 24.92 -10.67 16.47
CA ASN A 69 24.59 -10.63 15.05
C ASN A 69 23.19 -11.23 14.83
N LEU A 70 22.57 -10.90 13.70
CA LEU A 70 21.26 -11.42 13.35
C LEU A 70 21.21 -12.95 13.37
N ARG A 71 22.28 -13.63 12.93
CA ARG A 71 22.34 -15.11 12.94
C ARG A 71 22.30 -15.72 14.33
N ASP A 72 22.81 -15.00 15.33
CA ASP A 72 22.95 -15.52 16.69
C ASP A 72 21.60 -15.53 17.44
N ILE A 73 20.63 -14.75 16.96
CA ILE A 73 19.30 -14.63 17.57
C ILE A 73 18.21 -15.41 16.83
N ILE A 74 18.51 -15.96 15.65
CA ILE A 74 17.52 -16.67 14.84
C ILE A 74 17.18 -18.00 15.52
N VAL A 75 15.88 -18.23 15.70
CA VAL A 75 15.31 -19.45 16.29
C VAL A 75 14.48 -20.17 15.25
N ASN A 76 14.64 -21.50 15.18
CA ASN A 76 13.81 -22.32 14.30
C ASN A 76 12.37 -22.42 14.84
N ALA A 77 11.40 -21.98 14.04
CA ALA A 77 9.98 -22.04 14.38
C ALA A 77 9.30 -23.28 13.78
N ALA A 78 9.69 -23.68 12.57
CA ALA A 78 9.28 -24.91 11.90
C ALA A 78 10.25 -25.27 10.76
N GLU A 79 9.98 -26.35 10.03
CA GLU A 79 10.74 -26.71 8.82
C GLU A 79 10.70 -25.55 7.79
N ASN A 80 11.89 -25.14 7.32
CA ASN A 80 12.10 -24.00 6.42
C ASN A 80 11.56 -22.66 6.94
N PHE A 81 11.24 -22.55 8.22
CA PHE A 81 10.68 -21.35 8.83
C PHE A 81 11.40 -20.97 10.12
N ASP A 82 12.13 -19.87 10.06
CA ASP A 82 12.87 -19.32 11.18
C ASP A 82 12.29 -17.96 11.63
N LEU A 83 12.57 -17.58 12.87
CA LEU A 83 12.14 -16.32 13.49
C LEU A 83 13.34 -15.58 14.09
N ALA A 84 13.48 -14.29 13.80
CA ALA A 84 14.25 -13.35 14.60
C ALA A 84 13.30 -12.67 15.62
N PRO A 85 13.47 -12.91 16.93
CA PRO A 85 12.51 -12.49 17.95
C PRO A 85 12.63 -11.00 18.29
N SER A 86 11.54 -10.45 18.84
CA SER A 86 11.44 -9.08 19.37
C SER A 86 11.21 -9.06 20.88
N SER A 87 11.35 -7.88 21.48
CA SER A 87 10.95 -7.61 22.86
C SER A 87 10.54 -6.15 23.03
N ILE A 88 9.88 -5.84 24.16
CA ILE A 88 9.45 -4.48 24.51
C ILE A 88 10.59 -3.45 24.50
N ILE A 89 11.81 -3.90 24.74
CA ILE A 89 13.03 -3.06 24.72
C ILE A 89 13.25 -2.45 23.34
N LEU A 90 12.79 -3.07 22.25
CA LEU A 90 12.88 -2.50 20.90
C LEU A 90 12.27 -1.08 20.80
N SER A 91 11.31 -0.75 21.67
CA SER A 91 10.76 0.62 21.74
C SER A 91 11.80 1.70 22.08
N THR A 92 12.87 1.37 22.82
CA THR A 92 13.94 2.34 23.14
C THR A 92 14.78 2.68 21.92
N LEU A 93 14.85 1.78 20.93
CA LEU A 93 15.60 2.00 19.70
C LEU A 93 15.13 3.25 18.95
N GLU A 94 13.84 3.59 19.03
CA GLU A 94 13.32 4.82 18.41
C GLU A 94 13.99 6.07 18.97
N GLN A 95 14.22 6.10 20.28
CA GLN A 95 14.89 7.21 20.96
C GLN A 95 16.38 7.22 20.67
N GLU A 96 17.02 6.05 20.65
CA GLU A 96 18.45 5.89 20.36
C GLU A 96 18.79 6.37 18.95
N LEU A 97 17.94 6.06 17.98
CA LEU A 97 18.11 6.42 16.57
C LEU A 97 17.83 7.90 16.30
N ALA A 98 17.28 8.68 17.24
CA ALA A 98 16.79 10.03 16.98
C ALA A 98 17.85 10.99 16.40
N ASN A 99 19.11 10.86 16.79
CA ASN A 99 20.20 11.74 16.35
C ASN A 99 21.24 11.03 15.47
N GLU A 100 20.96 9.80 15.03
CA GLU A 100 21.91 9.05 14.22
C GLU A 100 21.81 9.40 12.73
N ILE A 101 22.96 9.46 12.07
CA ILE A 101 23.06 9.53 10.61
C ILE A 101 22.62 8.17 10.04
N SER A 102 21.83 8.20 8.97
CA SER A 102 21.32 6.99 8.30
C SER A 102 20.50 6.06 9.20
N ARG A 103 19.83 6.63 10.20
CA ARG A 103 18.99 5.92 11.17
C ARG A 103 17.88 5.07 10.56
N GLU A 104 17.46 5.40 9.35
CA GLU A 104 16.46 4.71 8.54
C GLU A 104 16.94 3.39 7.92
N SER A 105 18.25 3.15 7.84
CA SER A 105 18.82 1.99 7.13
C SER A 105 19.40 0.93 8.07
N ARG A 106 19.24 1.09 9.38
CA ARG A 106 19.85 0.22 10.40
C ARG A 106 19.45 -1.25 10.22
N LEU A 107 18.16 -1.52 9.98
CA LEU A 107 17.70 -2.89 9.74
C LEU A 107 18.21 -3.47 8.40
N GLN A 108 18.31 -2.63 7.36
CA GLN A 108 18.81 -3.03 6.05
C GLN A 108 20.27 -3.54 6.14
N GLU A 109 21.11 -2.84 6.89
CA GLU A 109 22.50 -3.24 7.16
C GLU A 109 22.57 -4.59 7.89
N THR A 110 21.75 -4.78 8.92
CA THR A 110 21.70 -6.02 9.70
C THR A 110 21.24 -7.23 8.88
N ILE A 111 20.26 -7.05 7.98
CA ILE A 111 19.73 -8.12 7.13
C ILE A 111 20.74 -8.55 6.06
N ALA A 112 21.65 -7.68 5.63
CA ALA A 112 22.65 -8.00 4.61
C ALA A 112 23.48 -9.26 4.96
N ALA A 113 23.70 -9.53 6.25
CA ALA A 113 24.45 -10.68 6.74
C ALA A 113 23.75 -12.05 6.53
N VAL A 114 22.44 -12.08 6.26
CA VAL A 114 21.66 -13.33 6.11
C VAL A 114 21.04 -13.50 4.72
N LYS A 115 21.42 -12.63 3.78
CA LYS A 115 20.81 -12.54 2.46
C LYS A 115 20.84 -13.84 1.64
N ASP A 116 21.90 -14.62 1.78
CA ASP A 116 22.12 -15.84 0.98
C ASP A 116 21.49 -17.11 1.60
N TYR A 117 20.82 -16.99 2.75
CA TYR A 117 20.28 -18.13 3.50
C TYR A 117 18.78 -18.33 3.29
N TYR A 118 18.08 -17.27 2.87
CA TYR A 118 16.62 -17.25 2.79
C TYR A 118 16.13 -16.83 1.40
N ASP A 119 15.07 -17.49 0.96
CA ASP A 119 14.33 -17.10 -0.24
C ASP A 119 13.46 -15.87 0.07
N TYR A 120 12.87 -15.84 1.27
CA TYR A 120 11.98 -14.79 1.73
C TYR A 120 12.36 -14.30 3.12
N ILE A 121 12.34 -12.98 3.31
CA ILE A 121 12.35 -12.36 4.63
C ILE A 121 11.04 -11.59 4.79
N ILE A 122 10.26 -11.93 5.81
CA ILE A 122 9.03 -11.24 6.17
C ILE A 122 9.32 -10.37 7.39
N ILE A 123 8.88 -9.12 7.40
CA ILE A 123 9.07 -8.20 8.54
C ILE A 123 7.70 -7.83 9.10
N ASP A 124 7.42 -8.16 10.37
CA ASP A 124 6.20 -7.74 11.07
C ASP A 124 6.38 -6.35 11.67
N CYS A 125 5.72 -5.34 11.12
CA CYS A 125 5.91 -3.94 11.52
C CYS A 125 4.95 -3.53 12.65
N PRO A 126 5.35 -2.57 13.51
CA PRO A 126 4.50 -2.05 14.57
C PRO A 126 3.28 -1.28 14.01
N PRO A 127 2.22 -1.06 14.82
CA PRO A 127 1.01 -0.34 14.42
C PRO A 127 1.19 1.19 14.43
N ASN A 128 2.34 1.67 13.99
CA ASN A 128 2.65 3.09 13.87
C ASN A 128 3.46 3.33 12.59
N LEU A 129 3.64 4.60 12.24
CA LEU A 129 4.45 4.99 11.10
C LEU A 129 5.74 5.70 11.54
N GLY A 130 6.32 5.21 12.63
CA GLY A 130 7.56 5.71 13.23
C GLY A 130 8.83 5.19 12.53
N ILE A 131 9.97 5.43 13.16
CA ILE A 131 11.29 5.09 12.60
C ILE A 131 11.51 3.58 12.42
N LEU A 132 10.86 2.73 13.23
CA LEU A 132 10.90 1.28 13.05
C LEU A 132 10.22 0.86 11.75
N THR A 133 9.03 1.38 11.47
CA THR A 133 8.32 1.12 10.21
C THR A 133 9.11 1.63 9.01
N VAL A 134 9.75 2.80 9.11
CA VAL A 134 10.65 3.31 8.07
C VAL A 134 11.84 2.37 7.84
N ASN A 135 12.46 1.86 8.90
CA ASN A 135 13.55 0.88 8.81
C ASN A 135 13.13 -0.40 8.10
N ALA A 136 11.97 -0.94 8.43
CA ALA A 136 11.40 -2.11 7.78
C ALA A 136 11.19 -1.87 6.27
N ILE A 137 10.62 -0.72 5.90
CA ILE A 137 10.38 -0.36 4.50
C ILE A 137 11.71 -0.17 3.74
N CYS A 138 12.69 0.52 4.34
CA CYS A 138 14.02 0.71 3.72
C CYS A 138 14.77 -0.62 3.55
N ALA A 139 14.54 -1.59 4.41
CA ALA A 139 15.05 -2.94 4.24
C ALA A 139 14.31 -3.77 3.19
N SER A 140 13.10 -3.37 2.78
CA SER A 140 12.19 -4.19 1.97
C SER A 140 12.21 -3.87 0.48
N ASN A 141 11.89 -4.88 -0.32
CA ASN A 141 11.59 -4.73 -1.75
C ASN A 141 10.10 -4.47 -1.98
N GLU A 142 9.25 -5.01 -1.12
CA GLU A 142 7.80 -4.95 -1.23
C GLU A 142 7.16 -4.71 0.14
N VAL A 143 6.04 -4.01 0.17
CA VAL A 143 5.20 -3.83 1.35
C VAL A 143 3.83 -4.43 1.09
N ILE A 144 3.44 -5.40 1.89
CA ILE A 144 2.04 -5.85 1.96
C ILE A 144 1.31 -4.99 2.98
N VAL A 145 0.15 -4.48 2.59
CA VAL A 145 -0.71 -3.62 3.41
C VAL A 145 -1.99 -4.39 3.76
N PRO A 146 -2.07 -5.02 4.95
CA PRO A 146 -3.29 -5.66 5.41
C PRO A 146 -4.37 -4.62 5.69
N VAL A 147 -5.55 -4.76 5.10
CA VAL A 147 -6.65 -3.82 5.24
C VAL A 147 -7.92 -4.59 5.58
N GLU A 148 -8.44 -4.35 6.78
CA GLU A 148 -9.80 -4.73 7.15
C GLU A 148 -10.79 -3.83 6.41
N PRO A 149 -11.82 -4.33 5.71
CA PRO A 149 -12.81 -3.50 5.03
C PRO A 149 -13.78 -2.82 6.02
N SER A 150 -13.41 -1.61 6.41
CA SER A 150 -14.06 -0.76 7.41
C SER A 150 -14.14 0.69 6.91
N ARG A 151 -14.83 1.56 7.64
CA ARG A 151 -15.03 2.97 7.23
C ARG A 151 -13.73 3.74 6.93
N PHE A 152 -12.66 3.45 7.66
CA PHE A 152 -11.40 4.22 7.61
C PHE A 152 -10.31 3.53 6.80
N SER A 153 -10.64 2.47 6.07
CA SER A 153 -9.67 1.60 5.41
C SER A 153 -8.91 2.26 4.28
N ILE A 154 -9.60 3.06 3.48
CA ILE A 154 -8.99 3.80 2.37
C ILE A 154 -8.12 4.94 2.90
N GLU A 155 -8.56 5.63 3.95
CA GLU A 155 -7.79 6.71 4.58
C GLU A 155 -6.48 6.18 5.19
N GLY A 156 -6.54 5.11 5.97
CA GLY A 156 -5.36 4.50 6.57
C GLY A 156 -4.36 3.99 5.51
N LEU A 157 -4.86 3.48 4.39
CA LEU A 157 -4.03 3.09 3.26
C LEU A 157 -3.36 4.31 2.59
N ASN A 158 -4.10 5.39 2.30
CA ASN A 158 -3.52 6.60 1.71
C ASN A 158 -2.36 7.15 2.56
N ARG A 159 -2.52 7.19 3.90
CA ARG A 159 -1.46 7.66 4.82
C ARG A 159 -0.18 6.84 4.71
N LEU A 160 -0.29 5.52 4.51
CA LEU A 160 0.89 4.69 4.28
C LEU A 160 1.52 4.99 2.92
N LEU A 161 0.72 5.21 1.88
CA LEU A 161 1.23 5.56 0.55
C LEU A 161 1.98 6.90 0.54
N ASP A 162 1.50 7.89 1.30
CA ASP A 162 2.20 9.17 1.49
C ASP A 162 3.60 8.95 2.07
N ILE A 163 3.74 7.99 2.99
CA ILE A 163 5.04 7.65 3.59
C ILE A 163 5.93 6.89 2.62
N LEU A 164 5.39 5.94 1.86
CA LEU A 164 6.16 5.27 0.81
C LEU A 164 6.69 6.30 -0.21
N GLN A 165 5.88 7.30 -0.55
CA GLN A 165 6.31 8.41 -1.40
C GLN A 165 7.41 9.26 -0.74
N LEU A 166 7.28 9.60 0.54
CA LEU A 166 8.33 10.34 1.27
C LEU A 166 9.65 9.57 1.34
N ILE A 167 9.59 8.25 1.59
CA ILE A 167 10.77 7.38 1.60
C ILE A 167 11.43 7.37 0.22
N ARG A 168 10.63 7.23 -0.85
CA ARG A 168 11.14 7.31 -2.22
C ARG A 168 11.81 8.65 -2.50
N ASP A 169 11.15 9.75 -2.17
CA ASP A 169 11.59 11.08 -2.57
C ASP A 169 12.77 11.58 -1.72
N ARG A 170 12.86 11.19 -0.43
CA ARG A 170 13.93 11.65 0.49
C ARG A 170 15.10 10.68 0.64
N LEU A 171 14.84 9.37 0.57
CA LEU A 171 15.83 8.33 0.81
C LEU A 171 16.22 7.61 -0.50
N ASN A 172 15.64 8.00 -1.63
CA ASN A 172 15.85 7.39 -2.94
C ASN A 172 15.62 5.86 -2.94
N HIS A 173 14.69 5.41 -2.09
CA HIS A 173 14.36 3.99 -1.92
C HIS A 173 12.94 3.73 -2.43
N SER A 174 12.83 3.02 -3.55
CA SER A 174 11.53 2.66 -4.15
C SER A 174 11.11 1.28 -3.68
N VAL A 175 9.86 1.17 -3.22
CA VAL A 175 9.28 -0.07 -2.69
C VAL A 175 7.93 -0.30 -3.33
N ASP A 176 7.73 -1.49 -3.88
CA ASP A 176 6.43 -1.89 -4.41
C ASP A 176 5.46 -2.11 -3.25
N TYR A 177 4.16 -1.89 -3.46
CA TYR A 177 3.16 -2.19 -2.45
C TYR A 177 2.01 -3.03 -3.03
N ARG A 178 1.46 -3.90 -2.17
CA ARG A 178 0.24 -4.64 -2.45
C ARG A 178 -0.72 -4.63 -1.28
N VAL A 179 -1.97 -4.35 -1.56
CA VAL A 179 -3.08 -4.31 -0.60
C VAL A 179 -3.66 -5.71 -0.46
N LEU A 180 -3.67 -6.21 0.77
CA LEU A 180 -4.29 -7.48 1.14
C LEU A 180 -5.54 -7.21 1.96
N VAL A 181 -6.70 -7.64 1.48
CA VAL A 181 -7.93 -7.55 2.26
C VAL A 181 -7.92 -8.65 3.32
N THR A 182 -8.02 -8.25 4.58
CA THR A 182 -8.00 -9.14 5.74
C THR A 182 -9.28 -9.03 6.55
N ILE A 183 -9.55 -10.01 7.42
CA ILE A 183 -10.69 -10.00 8.34
C ILE A 183 -12.01 -9.80 7.55
N PHE A 184 -12.10 -10.40 6.36
CA PHE A 184 -13.27 -10.24 5.50
C PHE A 184 -14.43 -11.10 6.01
N ASP A 185 -15.52 -10.44 6.43
CA ASP A 185 -16.76 -11.11 6.81
C ASP A 185 -17.74 -11.11 5.63
N SER A 186 -17.88 -12.26 4.97
CA SER A 186 -18.78 -12.45 3.82
C SER A 186 -20.27 -12.35 4.17
N ARG A 187 -20.63 -12.20 5.45
CA ARG A 187 -22.02 -11.98 5.89
C ARG A 187 -22.39 -10.50 5.88
N LEU A 188 -21.40 -9.60 5.86
CA LEU A 188 -21.62 -8.16 5.97
C LEU A 188 -21.67 -7.52 4.58
N LYS A 189 -22.85 -7.02 4.18
CA LYS A 189 -23.02 -6.25 2.91
C LYS A 189 -22.05 -5.07 2.82
N TYR A 190 -21.78 -4.40 3.94
CA TYR A 190 -20.86 -3.27 4.00
C TYR A 190 -19.42 -3.67 3.61
N ALA A 191 -18.96 -4.86 3.99
CA ALA A 191 -17.63 -5.34 3.63
C ALA A 191 -17.46 -5.48 2.11
N PHE A 192 -18.52 -5.92 1.40
CA PHE A 192 -18.51 -5.98 -0.07
C PHE A 192 -18.45 -4.60 -0.73
N LYS A 193 -19.17 -3.61 -0.16
CA LYS A 193 -19.12 -2.23 -0.65
C LYS A 193 -17.69 -1.68 -0.56
N ILE A 194 -17.05 -1.82 0.60
CA ILE A 194 -15.67 -1.35 0.81
C ILE A 194 -14.68 -2.14 -0.05
N LEU A 195 -14.87 -3.46 -0.22
CA LEU A 195 -14.05 -4.26 -1.12
C LEU A 195 -14.14 -3.78 -2.58
N ALA A 196 -15.34 -3.41 -3.05
CA ALA A 196 -15.52 -2.86 -4.39
C ALA A 196 -14.81 -1.50 -4.55
N GLU A 197 -14.92 -0.61 -3.56
CA GLU A 197 -14.21 0.67 -3.54
C GLU A 197 -12.68 0.48 -3.56
N LEU A 198 -12.16 -0.45 -2.74
CA LEU A 198 -10.74 -0.80 -2.73
C LEU A 198 -10.29 -1.34 -4.09
N ARG A 199 -11.06 -2.25 -4.70
CA ARG A 199 -10.74 -2.79 -6.03
C ARG A 199 -10.77 -1.75 -7.13
N ASN A 200 -11.72 -0.80 -7.07
CA ASN A 200 -11.81 0.29 -8.04
C ASN A 200 -10.59 1.21 -7.93
N LYS A 201 -10.13 1.51 -6.71
CA LYS A 201 -9.04 2.45 -6.47
C LYS A 201 -7.64 1.83 -6.60
N PHE A 202 -7.46 0.57 -6.20
CA PHE A 202 -6.16 -0.09 -6.06
C PHE A 202 -6.01 -1.37 -6.90
N ARG A 203 -6.74 -1.46 -8.02
CA ARG A 203 -6.86 -2.66 -8.86
C ARG A 203 -5.55 -3.38 -9.15
N GLU A 204 -4.52 -2.63 -9.58
CA GLU A 204 -3.23 -3.19 -9.99
C GLU A 204 -2.33 -3.55 -8.80
N SER A 205 -2.60 -2.96 -7.65
CA SER A 205 -1.84 -3.12 -6.41
C SER A 205 -2.61 -3.93 -5.38
N MET A 206 -3.57 -4.76 -5.78
CA MET A 206 -4.35 -5.61 -4.87
C MET A 206 -4.05 -7.09 -5.11
N PHE A 207 -3.99 -7.87 -4.02
CA PHE A 207 -4.07 -9.32 -4.13
C PHE A 207 -5.47 -9.75 -4.59
N SER A 208 -5.49 -10.81 -5.39
CA SER A 208 -6.71 -11.49 -5.80
C SER A 208 -7.31 -12.27 -4.63
N ASN A 209 -6.44 -12.87 -3.81
CA ASN A 209 -6.83 -13.56 -2.59
C ASN A 209 -7.19 -12.57 -1.47
N ILE A 210 -8.16 -12.96 -0.66
CA ILE A 210 -8.61 -12.23 0.54
C ILE A 210 -8.57 -13.18 1.75
N ILE A 211 -8.30 -12.63 2.93
CA ILE A 211 -8.29 -13.42 4.18
C ILE A 211 -9.61 -13.22 4.91
N HIS A 212 -10.35 -14.30 5.11
CA HIS A 212 -11.64 -14.28 5.78
C HIS A 212 -11.51 -14.24 7.30
N VAL A 213 -12.55 -13.75 7.97
CA VAL A 213 -12.68 -13.94 9.42
C VAL A 213 -12.66 -15.44 9.74
N ASN A 214 -11.72 -15.84 10.58
CA ASN A 214 -11.60 -17.22 11.01
C ASN A 214 -11.05 -17.31 12.45
N VAL A 215 -11.76 -18.05 13.30
CA VAL A 215 -11.38 -18.24 14.72
C VAL A 215 -10.08 -19.04 14.88
N LYS A 216 -9.79 -19.97 13.95
CA LYS A 216 -8.57 -20.81 14.00
C LYS A 216 -7.29 -20.00 13.86
N LEU A 217 -7.33 -18.84 13.21
CA LEU A 217 -6.18 -17.91 13.15
C LEU A 217 -5.83 -17.34 14.53
N LYS A 218 -6.82 -17.12 15.40
CA LYS A 218 -6.61 -16.63 16.77
C LYS A 218 -6.22 -17.77 17.70
N GLU A 219 -6.93 -18.90 17.60
CA GLU A 219 -6.62 -20.08 18.40
C GLU A 219 -5.18 -20.55 18.16
N SER A 220 -4.71 -20.62 16.91
CA SER A 220 -3.35 -21.10 16.62
C SER A 220 -2.27 -20.31 17.36
N GLN A 221 -2.44 -18.97 17.48
CA GLN A 221 -1.52 -18.11 18.23
C GLN A 221 -1.50 -18.47 19.72
N SER A 222 -2.65 -18.80 20.32
CA SER A 222 -2.72 -19.26 21.72
C SER A 222 -2.07 -20.63 21.92
N PHE A 223 -1.98 -21.45 20.86
CA PHE A 223 -1.27 -22.73 20.86
C PHE A 223 0.20 -22.62 20.43
N GLY A 224 0.71 -21.40 20.18
CA GLY A 224 2.12 -21.19 19.83
C GLY A 224 2.47 -21.66 18.42
N THR A 225 1.53 -21.66 17.47
CA THR A 225 1.78 -22.14 16.11
C THR A 225 1.00 -21.36 15.03
N SER A 226 1.38 -21.56 13.78
CA SER A 226 0.63 -21.02 12.63
C SER A 226 -0.69 -21.76 12.43
N ALA A 227 -1.63 -21.17 11.69
CA ALA A 227 -2.89 -21.86 11.39
C ALA A 227 -2.69 -23.11 10.54
N LEU A 228 -1.66 -23.17 9.70
CA LEU A 228 -1.28 -24.39 8.99
C LEU A 228 -0.79 -25.49 9.95
N GLY A 229 0.00 -25.12 10.96
CA GLY A 229 0.46 -26.06 11.99
C GLY A 229 -0.67 -26.52 12.92
N PHE A 230 -1.63 -25.65 13.21
CA PHE A 230 -2.76 -25.94 14.10
C PHE A 230 -3.88 -26.73 13.41
N ASP A 231 -4.38 -26.23 12.28
CA ASP A 231 -5.45 -26.84 11.49
C ASP A 231 -5.31 -26.44 10.01
N LYS A 232 -4.56 -27.26 9.27
CA LYS A 232 -4.33 -27.09 7.83
C LYS A 232 -5.59 -27.09 6.96
N TYR A 233 -6.72 -27.60 7.48
CA TYR A 233 -7.98 -27.65 6.73
C TYR A 233 -8.88 -26.44 7.00
N SER A 234 -8.55 -25.63 8.02
CA SER A 234 -9.23 -24.38 8.33
C SER A 234 -9.23 -23.42 7.15
N ARG A 235 -10.27 -22.58 7.07
CA ARG A 235 -10.36 -21.55 6.03
C ARG A 235 -9.19 -20.57 6.09
N GLY A 236 -8.79 -20.16 7.29
CA GLY A 236 -7.65 -19.24 7.47
C GLY A 236 -6.34 -19.83 6.92
N ALA A 237 -6.07 -21.11 7.17
CA ALA A 237 -4.91 -21.80 6.61
C ALA A 237 -4.96 -21.86 5.08
N LYS A 238 -6.13 -22.16 4.50
CA LYS A 238 -6.32 -22.20 3.04
C LYS A 238 -6.18 -20.83 2.37
N ASP A 239 -6.70 -19.77 3.00
CA ASP A 239 -6.60 -18.41 2.51
C ASP A 239 -5.12 -17.97 2.45
N TYR A 240 -4.35 -18.19 3.52
CA TYR A 240 -2.91 -17.86 3.54
C TYR A 240 -2.07 -18.76 2.62
N TYR A 241 -2.42 -20.04 2.49
CA TYR A 241 -1.77 -20.93 1.54
C TYR A 241 -1.98 -20.46 0.09
N SER A 242 -3.19 -19.97 -0.23
CA SER A 242 -3.50 -19.40 -1.55
C SER A 242 -2.78 -18.06 -1.78
N LEU A 243 -2.70 -17.21 -0.75
CA LEU A 243 -1.90 -15.99 -0.79
C LEU A 243 -0.42 -16.28 -1.04
N ALA A 244 0.17 -17.27 -0.36
CA ALA A 244 1.57 -17.64 -0.57
C ALA A 244 1.84 -18.09 -2.02
N LYS A 245 0.92 -18.84 -2.63
CA LYS A 245 1.02 -19.20 -4.06
C LYS A 245 0.94 -17.98 -4.97
N GLU A 246 0.08 -17.02 -4.67
CA GLU A 246 0.00 -15.77 -5.41
C GLU A 246 1.32 -14.98 -5.29
N VAL A 247 1.88 -14.85 -4.08
CA VAL A 247 3.19 -14.22 -3.85
C VAL A 247 4.30 -14.90 -4.66
N ILE A 248 4.38 -16.23 -4.64
CA ILE A 248 5.37 -17.02 -5.41
C ILE A 248 5.16 -16.87 -6.93
N THR A 249 3.91 -16.70 -7.39
CA THR A 249 3.63 -16.51 -8.82
C THR A 249 4.09 -15.14 -9.30
N LEU A 250 3.88 -14.11 -8.48
CA LEU A 250 4.31 -12.74 -8.77
C LEU A 250 5.85 -12.61 -8.83
N GLU A 251 6.59 -13.43 -8.07
CA GLU A 251 8.06 -13.57 -8.18
C GLU A 251 8.47 -13.95 -9.62
N LYS A 252 7.88 -15.02 -10.16
CA LYS A 252 8.24 -15.54 -11.48
C LYS A 252 7.93 -14.57 -12.62
N GLY A 253 6.85 -13.79 -12.47
CA GLY A 253 6.49 -12.73 -13.41
C GLY A 253 7.51 -11.59 -13.42
N SER A 254 8.12 -11.28 -12.27
CA SER A 254 9.20 -10.30 -12.17
C SER A 254 10.55 -10.83 -12.68
N GLU A 255 10.88 -12.10 -12.46
CA GLU A 255 12.13 -12.71 -12.94
C GLU A 255 12.19 -12.84 -14.47
N GLN A 256 11.07 -13.16 -15.13
CA GLN A 256 11.01 -13.21 -16.61
C GLN A 256 11.14 -11.83 -17.27
N ALA A 257 10.94 -10.75 -16.52
CA ALA A 257 11.21 -9.38 -16.97
C ALA A 257 12.68 -8.95 -16.79
N ILE A 258 13.51 -9.75 -16.11
CA ILE A 258 14.90 -9.44 -15.77
C ILE A 258 15.85 -10.36 -16.56
N ALA A 259 15.91 -10.19 -17.88
CA ALA A 259 17.12 -10.48 -18.66
C ALA A 259 18.07 -9.26 -18.54
N PRO A 260 19.40 -9.44 -18.60
CA PRO A 260 20.35 -8.50 -18.02
C PRO A 260 20.19 -7.11 -18.65
N ALA A 261 19.96 -6.11 -17.79
CA ALA A 261 19.89 -4.71 -18.14
C ALA A 261 21.28 -4.22 -18.61
N ALA A 262 21.61 -4.51 -19.87
CA ALA A 262 22.63 -3.79 -20.59
C ALA A 262 22.08 -2.40 -20.98
N THR A 263 22.58 -1.39 -20.26
CA THR A 263 22.63 0.04 -20.63
C THR A 263 21.32 0.84 -20.68
N ALA A 264 21.33 1.90 -19.87
CA ALA A 264 20.26 2.86 -19.58
C ALA A 264 19.84 3.91 -20.65
N PRO A 265 20.11 3.82 -21.97
CA PRO A 265 19.47 4.74 -22.94
C PRO A 265 18.10 4.28 -23.47
N ALA A 266 17.84 2.98 -23.59
CA ALA A 266 16.68 2.47 -24.35
C ALA A 266 15.34 2.63 -23.61
N LEU A 267 15.33 2.50 -22.29
CA LEU A 267 14.11 2.61 -21.48
C LEU A 267 13.52 4.03 -21.48
N LYS A 268 14.38 5.07 -21.50
CA LYS A 268 13.96 6.48 -21.64
C LYS A 268 13.25 6.74 -22.96
N LYS A 269 13.64 6.07 -24.05
CA LYS A 269 13.00 6.21 -25.36
C LYS A 269 11.63 5.53 -25.39
N LYS A 270 11.53 4.30 -24.87
CA LYS A 270 10.27 3.54 -24.83
C LYS A 270 9.23 4.14 -23.88
N MET A 271 9.65 4.66 -22.73
CA MET A 271 8.79 5.47 -21.84
C MET A 271 8.38 6.79 -22.50
N ARG A 272 9.29 7.50 -23.20
CA ARG A 272 8.91 8.71 -23.97
C ARG A 272 7.92 8.40 -25.08
N GLU A 273 8.03 7.25 -25.74
CA GLU A 273 7.08 6.80 -26.77
C GLU A 273 5.73 6.39 -26.17
N LEU A 274 5.70 5.70 -25.03
CA LEU A 274 4.47 5.36 -24.30
C LEU A 274 3.78 6.60 -23.72
N VAL A 275 4.53 7.53 -23.15
CA VAL A 275 4.03 8.82 -22.67
C VAL A 275 3.54 9.67 -23.84
N LYS A 276 4.25 9.70 -24.98
CA LYS A 276 3.73 10.33 -26.21
C LYS A 276 2.42 9.69 -26.69
N LYS A 277 2.30 8.37 -26.65
CA LYS A 277 1.09 7.63 -27.06
C LYS A 277 -0.09 7.84 -26.09
N HIS A 278 0.18 8.11 -24.81
CA HIS A 278 -0.87 8.39 -23.82
C HIS A 278 -1.27 9.87 -23.80
N ILE A 279 -0.33 10.79 -24.06
CA ILE A 279 -0.57 12.23 -24.18
C ILE A 279 -1.23 12.57 -25.53
N SER A 280 -0.93 11.84 -26.61
CA SER A 280 -1.52 12.10 -27.94
C SER A 280 -3.04 11.98 -28.00
N ASN A 281 -3.66 11.33 -27.01
CA ASN A 281 -5.10 11.09 -26.96
C ASN A 281 -5.83 12.01 -25.95
N LEU A 282 -5.13 12.97 -25.36
CA LEU A 282 -5.72 13.98 -24.48
C LEU A 282 -5.97 15.25 -25.29
N ARG A 283 -7.19 15.78 -25.18
CA ARG A 283 -7.60 17.05 -25.76
C ARG A 283 -7.70 18.09 -24.66
N GLU A 284 -7.10 19.25 -24.90
CA GLU A 284 -7.24 20.39 -23.99
C GLU A 284 -8.60 21.05 -24.24
N VAL A 285 -9.41 21.09 -23.19
CA VAL A 285 -10.74 21.69 -23.19
C VAL A 285 -10.75 22.84 -22.21
N VAL A 286 -11.28 23.99 -22.64
CA VAL A 286 -11.41 25.17 -21.79
C VAL A 286 -12.86 25.30 -21.34
N VAL A 287 -13.08 25.22 -20.03
CA VAL A 287 -14.38 25.52 -19.42
C VAL A 287 -14.38 26.98 -19.02
N ASN A 288 -15.41 27.73 -19.42
CA ASN A 288 -15.53 29.17 -19.19
C ASN A 288 -16.81 29.47 -18.41
N ALA A 289 -16.77 30.45 -17.51
CA ALA A 289 -17.87 30.79 -16.63
C ALA A 289 -17.98 32.31 -16.33
N ASP A 290 -19.19 32.82 -16.48
CA ASP A 290 -19.67 34.20 -16.25
C ASP A 290 -20.02 34.53 -14.80
N PHE A 291 -19.06 34.90 -13.96
CA PHE A 291 -19.34 35.33 -12.58
C PHE A 291 -18.55 36.59 -12.17
N PRO A 292 -19.01 37.79 -12.58
CA PRO A 292 -18.30 39.06 -12.36
C PRO A 292 -18.10 39.42 -10.88
N GLU A 293 -19.06 39.04 -10.04
CA GLU A 293 -19.08 39.37 -8.60
C GLU A 293 -18.52 38.24 -7.72
N ALA A 294 -18.11 37.11 -8.30
CA ALA A 294 -17.59 35.99 -7.54
C ALA A 294 -16.16 36.24 -7.05
N LYS A 295 -15.81 35.73 -5.87
CA LYS A 295 -14.46 35.81 -5.29
C LYS A 295 -13.63 34.59 -5.65
N GLU A 296 -14.27 33.43 -5.72
CA GLU A 296 -13.63 32.18 -6.09
C GLU A 296 -14.59 31.29 -6.89
N VAL A 297 -14.04 30.65 -7.92
CA VAL A 297 -14.77 29.67 -8.73
C VAL A 297 -13.91 28.43 -8.91
N TYR A 298 -14.48 27.26 -8.62
CA TYR A 298 -13.84 25.95 -8.84
C TYR A 298 -14.62 25.14 -9.86
N LEU A 299 -13.89 24.39 -10.69
CA LEU A 299 -14.45 23.45 -11.65
C LEU A 299 -14.37 22.04 -11.08
N ALA A 300 -15.51 21.42 -10.77
CA ALA A 300 -15.59 20.10 -10.17
C ALA A 300 -16.39 19.16 -11.09
N GLY A 301 -15.84 17.99 -11.42
CA GLY A 301 -16.49 17.03 -12.30
C GLY A 301 -15.82 15.66 -12.31
N ASP A 302 -16.29 14.79 -13.20
CA ASP A 302 -15.84 13.39 -13.31
C ASP A 302 -14.31 13.26 -13.51
N PHE A 303 -13.69 14.25 -14.13
CA PHE A 303 -12.27 14.28 -14.46
C PHE A 303 -11.34 14.70 -13.31
N ASN A 304 -11.90 15.22 -12.22
CA ASN A 304 -11.14 15.56 -11.01
C ASN A 304 -11.83 15.07 -9.73
N ASN A 305 -12.65 14.02 -9.84
CA ASN A 305 -13.39 13.43 -8.71
C ASN A 305 -14.23 14.46 -7.92
N TRP A 306 -14.80 15.45 -8.60
CA TRP A 306 -15.66 16.45 -7.96
C TRP A 306 -14.97 17.20 -6.80
N SER A 307 -13.66 17.43 -6.89
CA SER A 307 -12.88 18.07 -5.82
C SER A 307 -12.99 19.60 -5.81
N GLN A 308 -12.84 20.18 -4.61
CA GLN A 308 -12.67 21.62 -4.38
C GLN A 308 -11.28 21.85 -3.75
N ASP A 309 -10.24 21.74 -4.58
CA ASP A 309 -8.84 21.97 -4.20
C ASP A 309 -8.17 22.99 -5.14
N GLU A 310 -6.92 23.38 -4.86
CA GLU A 310 -6.15 24.33 -5.69
C GLU A 310 -6.05 23.89 -7.16
N SER A 311 -6.02 22.58 -7.44
CA SER A 311 -5.96 22.05 -8.80
C SER A 311 -7.27 22.25 -9.58
N SER A 312 -8.40 22.40 -8.88
CA SER A 312 -9.73 22.68 -9.45
C SER A 312 -10.07 24.18 -9.59
N ALA A 313 -9.29 25.07 -8.97
CA ALA A 313 -9.53 26.52 -8.98
C ALA A 313 -9.44 27.13 -10.40
N MET A 314 -10.46 27.88 -10.81
CA MET A 314 -10.51 28.56 -12.12
C MET A 314 -9.73 29.88 -12.06
N VAL A 315 -9.18 30.29 -13.21
CA VAL A 315 -8.45 31.56 -13.37
C VAL A 315 -9.44 32.66 -13.69
N ASN A 316 -9.42 33.75 -12.92
CA ASN A 316 -10.24 34.94 -13.16
C ASN A 316 -9.54 35.92 -14.11
N ASP A 317 -10.24 36.33 -15.16
CA ASP A 317 -9.88 37.44 -16.03
C ASP A 317 -11.07 38.43 -16.08
N ASN A 318 -11.02 39.45 -15.22
CA ASN A 318 -12.00 40.55 -15.14
C ASN A 318 -13.47 40.09 -15.04
N GLY A 319 -13.75 39.09 -14.20
CA GLY A 319 -15.10 38.56 -13.98
C GLY A 319 -15.47 37.39 -14.88
N ARG A 320 -14.56 36.98 -15.77
CA ARG A 320 -14.66 35.74 -16.55
C ARG A 320 -13.70 34.69 -16.01
N TRP A 321 -14.25 33.54 -15.65
CA TRP A 321 -13.49 32.45 -15.06
C TRP A 321 -13.22 31.39 -16.13
N HIS A 322 -11.99 30.88 -16.18
CA HIS A 322 -11.66 29.81 -17.11
C HIS A 322 -10.72 28.77 -16.49
N LYS A 323 -10.85 27.52 -16.94
CA LYS A 323 -9.94 26.43 -16.56
C LYS A 323 -9.68 25.55 -17.77
N ARG A 324 -8.41 25.20 -17.97
CA ARG A 324 -8.00 24.22 -18.98
C ARG A 324 -7.90 22.85 -18.34
N VAL A 325 -8.58 21.87 -18.93
CA VAL A 325 -8.57 20.47 -18.51
C VAL A 325 -8.20 19.59 -19.69
N SER A 326 -7.31 18.62 -19.47
CA SER A 326 -6.89 17.68 -20.50
C SER A 326 -7.70 16.40 -20.37
N LEU A 327 -8.62 16.17 -21.31
CA LEU A 327 -9.61 15.09 -21.25
C LEU A 327 -9.46 14.15 -22.45
N LYS A 328 -9.79 12.87 -22.25
CA LYS A 328 -9.94 11.95 -23.39
C LYS A 328 -11.28 12.23 -24.08
N GLU A 329 -11.45 11.66 -25.26
CA GLU A 329 -12.77 11.59 -25.90
C GLU A 329 -13.78 10.94 -24.95
N GLY A 330 -14.97 11.54 -24.84
CA GLY A 330 -16.02 11.07 -23.95
C GLY A 330 -16.97 12.16 -23.49
N GLN A 331 -17.95 11.76 -22.68
CA GLN A 331 -18.89 12.66 -22.01
C GLN A 331 -18.55 12.68 -20.52
N TYR A 332 -18.44 13.88 -19.96
CA TYR A 332 -18.11 14.14 -18.56
C TYR A 332 -19.17 15.04 -17.94
N HIS A 333 -19.48 14.80 -16.67
CA HIS A 333 -20.33 15.66 -15.86
C HIS A 333 -19.47 16.62 -15.04
N TYR A 334 -19.94 17.86 -14.89
CA TYR A 334 -19.29 18.84 -14.03
C TYR A 334 -20.30 19.84 -13.47
N ARG A 335 -19.87 20.54 -12.42
CA ARG A 335 -20.50 21.72 -11.83
C ARG A 335 -19.44 22.74 -11.47
N LEU A 336 -19.89 23.95 -11.24
CA LEU A 336 -19.09 25.04 -10.74
C LEU A 336 -19.38 25.25 -9.26
N ILE A 337 -18.35 25.54 -8.49
CA ILE A 337 -18.50 25.95 -7.09
C ILE A 337 -18.16 27.43 -7.06
N VAL A 338 -19.18 28.28 -6.92
CA VAL A 338 -19.06 29.74 -6.91
C VAL A 338 -19.26 30.23 -5.49
N ASP A 339 -18.22 30.78 -4.87
CA ASP A 339 -18.22 31.23 -3.46
C ASP A 339 -18.83 30.17 -2.51
N GLY A 340 -18.42 28.92 -2.67
CA GLY A 340 -18.88 27.77 -1.88
C GLY A 340 -20.25 27.20 -2.25
N LYS A 341 -20.93 27.74 -3.26
CA LYS A 341 -22.23 27.24 -3.74
C LYS A 341 -22.10 26.44 -5.02
N TRP A 342 -22.68 25.25 -5.02
CA TRP A 342 -22.72 24.37 -6.18
C TRP A 342 -23.76 24.84 -7.19
N VAL A 343 -23.29 25.31 -8.34
CA VAL A 343 -24.12 25.75 -9.45
C VAL A 343 -23.80 24.92 -10.68
N ALA A 344 -24.82 24.56 -11.44
CA ALA A 344 -24.58 24.07 -12.78
C ALA A 344 -24.12 25.24 -13.66
N ASP A 345 -23.34 24.94 -14.70
CA ASP A 345 -22.85 25.97 -15.62
C ASP A 345 -24.03 26.62 -16.36
N PRO A 346 -24.33 27.90 -16.10
CA PRO A 346 -25.48 28.58 -16.71
C PRO A 346 -25.35 28.74 -18.23
N ARG A 347 -24.14 28.59 -18.76
CA ARG A 347 -23.86 28.71 -20.20
C ARG A 347 -23.91 27.39 -20.94
N ASN A 348 -23.97 26.28 -20.21
CA ASN A 348 -24.05 24.97 -20.81
C ASN A 348 -25.52 24.52 -20.93
N PRO A 349 -26.12 24.55 -22.13
CA PRO A 349 -27.51 24.13 -22.31
C PRO A 349 -27.70 22.61 -22.14
N ASN A 350 -26.61 21.84 -22.13
CA ASN A 350 -26.66 20.39 -21.96
C ASN A 350 -26.47 20.06 -20.48
N MET A 351 -27.54 19.56 -19.86
CA MET A 351 -27.56 19.20 -18.46
C MET A 351 -28.22 17.84 -18.28
N GLU A 352 -27.78 17.10 -17.27
CA GLU A 352 -28.36 15.82 -16.89
C GLU A 352 -28.78 15.85 -15.42
N ARG A 353 -29.91 15.22 -15.09
CA ARG A 353 -30.40 15.21 -13.73
C ARG A 353 -29.59 14.24 -12.89
N ASN A 354 -29.00 14.74 -11.81
CA ASN A 354 -28.19 13.94 -10.92
C ASN A 354 -29.04 13.18 -9.88
N PRO A 355 -28.48 12.19 -9.17
CA PRO A 355 -29.21 11.39 -8.18
C PRO A 355 -29.80 12.18 -7.00
N TYR A 356 -29.37 13.42 -6.80
CA TYR A 356 -29.85 14.31 -5.73
C TYR A 356 -31.00 15.21 -6.19
N GLY A 357 -31.45 15.05 -7.43
CA GLY A 357 -32.56 15.80 -8.00
C GLY A 357 -32.18 17.16 -8.59
N GLU A 358 -30.90 17.51 -8.55
CA GLU A 358 -30.32 18.71 -9.17
C GLU A 358 -29.78 18.38 -10.59
N PHE A 359 -29.13 19.33 -11.25
CA PHE A 359 -28.60 19.15 -12.60
C PHE A 359 -27.08 19.31 -12.63
N ASP A 360 -26.41 18.40 -13.34
CA ASP A 360 -24.99 18.48 -13.68
C ASP A 360 -24.84 18.93 -15.13
N SER A 361 -23.82 19.73 -15.43
CA SER A 361 -23.52 20.19 -16.79
C SER A 361 -22.72 19.14 -17.54
N LEU A 362 -23.03 18.95 -18.83
CA LEU A 362 -22.41 17.93 -19.67
C LEU A 362 -21.31 18.53 -20.55
N LEU A 363 -20.09 18.04 -20.37
CA LEU A 363 -18.94 18.34 -21.20
C LEU A 363 -18.69 17.19 -22.17
N LYS A 364 -18.89 17.42 -23.47
CA LYS A 364 -18.59 16.44 -24.52
C LYS A 364 -17.26 16.75 -25.18
N VAL A 365 -16.35 15.79 -25.14
CA VAL A 365 -15.08 15.84 -25.88
C VAL A 365 -15.29 15.01 -27.15
N PRO A 366 -15.42 15.66 -28.33
CA PRO A 366 -15.79 14.97 -29.56
C PRO A 366 -14.73 13.97 -30.01
N SER A 367 -15.15 12.99 -30.81
CA SER A 367 -14.27 12.01 -31.45
C SER A 367 -13.64 12.56 -32.73
N GLU A 368 -12.45 12.08 -33.10
CA GLU A 368 -11.75 12.53 -34.32
C GLU A 368 -12.39 12.00 -35.62
N HIS A 369 -13.42 11.14 -35.51
CA HIS A 369 -14.08 10.48 -36.65
C HIS A 369 -15.52 10.98 -36.93
N ALA A 370 -15.95 12.09 -36.34
CA ALA A 370 -17.32 12.60 -36.49
C ALA A 370 -17.54 13.57 -37.68
N ASN A 371 -16.64 13.59 -38.67
CA ASN A 371 -16.88 14.26 -39.96
C ASN A 371 -16.62 13.27 -41.11
N LEU A 372 -17.68 12.62 -41.55
CA LEU A 372 -17.91 12.19 -42.93
C LEU A 372 -19.38 12.42 -43.27
#